data_AF-A0AAV5S497-F1
#
_entry.id   AF-A0AAV5S497-F1
#
_cell.length_a   1.000
_cell.length_b   1.000
_cell.length_c   1.000
_cell.angle_alpha   90.00
_cell.angle_beta   90.00
_cell.angle_gamma   90.00
#
_symmetry.space_group_name_H-M   'P 1'
#
loop_
_entity.id
_entity.type
_entity.pdbx_description
1 polymer ?
#
loop_
_entity_poly.entity_id
_entity_poly.type
_entity_poly.pdbx_seq_one_letter_code
_entity_poly.pdbx_strand_id
1 'polypeptide(L)'
;MDYINTQTYRADLTALSRTSNELASANLGEQANRYGELNADIRQSLQLLAQDHPDVLSIDREQPGTIVDFEQLGARIREFNDIISSLRMLYLEQESLDNFLRYTISSGSRELPVTSVDDPVLLELEQEVQQLEQGTVEASQRELAAIKDEISAQGTRLFSDDCTIKELCVQTGETIEECQALLDEIDEVQETRRASEARQRQDREETVTKTYEVWQDVSKLQERSAALDSDIASVQATLSSLPPAQRKNAESAGRTRTETMSALQQFLEKNLLPDFANVYDLSVDYALRRVHFTCGDNHVSLTLDESCALQTVHIPEDESLAMKVREALLGQTNIYRVIHYIAMHV
;
A
#
# COMPACT_ATOMS: atom_id res chain seq x y z
N MET A 1 -17.78 -21.28 8.21
CA MET A 1 -17.19 -20.02 7.73
C MET A 1 -15.88 -20.43 7.09
N ASP A 2 -15.95 -20.74 5.79
CA ASP A 2 -14.75 -21.07 5.02
C ASP A 2 -13.84 -19.85 5.04
N TYR A 3 -12.67 -19.99 5.64
CA TYR A 3 -11.66 -18.96 5.58
C TYR A 3 -11.31 -18.76 4.11
N ILE A 4 -11.48 -17.54 3.60
CA ILE A 4 -10.96 -17.15 2.30
C ILE A 4 -9.49 -17.53 2.30
N ASN A 5 -9.11 -18.46 1.43
CA ASN A 5 -7.75 -19.00 1.38
C ASN A 5 -6.87 -17.99 0.63
N THR A 6 -6.47 -16.92 1.34
CA THR A 6 -5.64 -15.83 0.81
C THR A 6 -4.31 -16.34 0.28
N GLN A 7 -3.80 -17.47 0.78
CA GLN A 7 -2.59 -18.11 0.28
C GLN A 7 -2.74 -18.66 -1.15
N THR A 8 -3.86 -19.30 -1.48
CA THR A 8 -4.11 -19.77 -2.86
C THR A 8 -4.22 -18.60 -3.83
N TYR A 9 -4.94 -17.53 -3.44
CA TYR A 9 -5.06 -16.34 -4.29
C TYR A 9 -3.72 -15.61 -4.47
N ARG A 10 -2.87 -15.55 -3.45
CA ARG A 10 -1.50 -15.03 -3.59
C ARG A 10 -0.64 -15.90 -4.52
N ALA A 11 -0.76 -17.23 -4.44
CA ALA A 11 -0.05 -18.12 -5.35
C ALA A 11 -0.47 -17.89 -6.81
N ASP A 12 -1.78 -17.73 -7.06
CA ASP A 12 -2.29 -17.46 -8.40
C ASP A 12 -1.88 -16.06 -8.91
N LEU A 13 -1.92 -15.03 -8.06
CA LEU A 13 -1.46 -13.68 -8.38
C LEU A 13 0.03 -13.61 -8.67
N THR A 14 0.86 -14.33 -7.90
CA THR A 14 2.31 -14.38 -8.14
C THR A 14 2.63 -15.13 -9.43
N ALA A 15 1.89 -16.19 -9.75
CA ALA A 15 2.00 -16.87 -11.04
C ALA A 15 1.61 -15.94 -12.20
N LEU A 16 0.51 -15.20 -12.08
CA LEU A 16 0.05 -14.25 -13.10
C LEU A 16 0.97 -13.04 -13.27
N SER A 17 1.51 -12.52 -12.17
CA SER A 17 2.52 -11.46 -12.18
C SER A 17 3.78 -11.91 -12.91
N ARG A 18 4.21 -13.15 -12.65
CA ARG A 18 5.36 -13.75 -13.30
C ARG A 18 5.15 -13.92 -14.80
N THR A 19 4.01 -14.44 -15.24
CA THR A 19 3.73 -14.59 -16.68
C THR A 19 3.62 -13.24 -17.38
N SER A 20 3.01 -12.23 -16.75
CA SER A 20 2.96 -10.85 -17.28
C SER A 20 4.36 -10.26 -17.46
N ASN A 21 5.21 -10.39 -16.43
CA ASN A 21 6.59 -9.91 -16.49
C ASN A 21 7.46 -10.67 -17.51
N GLU A 22 7.29 -11.98 -17.61
CA GLU A 22 7.96 -12.80 -18.62
C GLU A 22 7.56 -12.35 -20.03
N LEU A 23 6.26 -12.12 -20.28
CA LEU A 23 5.75 -11.64 -21.56
C LEU A 23 6.28 -10.24 -21.90
N ALA A 24 6.27 -9.30 -20.94
CA ALA A 24 6.81 -7.96 -21.12
C ALA A 24 8.31 -7.98 -21.42
N SER A 25 9.08 -8.81 -20.71
CA SER A 25 10.52 -8.96 -20.93
C SER A 25 10.84 -9.59 -22.29
N ALA A 26 10.07 -10.60 -22.71
CA ALA A 26 10.23 -11.25 -24.00
C ALA A 26 9.96 -10.27 -25.15
N ASN A 27 8.90 -9.45 -25.03
CA ASN A 27 8.55 -8.46 -26.03
C ASN A 27 9.63 -7.35 -26.15
N LEU A 28 10.16 -6.86 -25.03
CA LEU A 28 11.29 -5.91 -25.04
C LEU A 28 12.55 -6.52 -25.67
N GLY A 29 12.84 -7.79 -25.38
CA GLY A 29 13.96 -8.51 -25.98
C GLY A 29 13.80 -8.70 -27.49
N GLU A 30 12.60 -9.07 -27.94
CA GLU A 30 12.30 -9.20 -29.37
C GLU A 30 12.41 -7.85 -30.10
N GLN A 31 11.91 -6.77 -29.49
CA GLN A 31 12.04 -5.43 -30.05
C GLN A 31 13.51 -4.99 -30.16
N ALA A 32 14.34 -5.26 -29.15
CA ALA A 32 15.77 -4.98 -29.20
C ALA A 32 16.47 -5.78 -30.32
N ASN A 33 16.12 -7.06 -30.49
CA ASN A 33 16.64 -7.88 -31.58
C ASN A 33 16.22 -7.36 -32.96
N ARG A 34 14.94 -7.02 -33.14
CA ARG A 34 14.44 -6.43 -34.40
C ARG A 34 15.16 -5.12 -34.76
N TYR A 35 15.41 -4.25 -33.78
CA TYR A 35 16.22 -3.04 -34.00
C TYR A 35 17.68 -3.37 -34.34
N GLY A 36 18.24 -4.41 -33.72
CA GLY A 36 19.59 -4.90 -34.04
C GLY A 36 19.71 -5.40 -35.47
N GLU A 37 18.76 -6.24 -35.90
CA GLU A 37 18.67 -6.76 -37.27
C GLU A 37 18.46 -5.63 -38.29
N LEU A 38 17.53 -4.71 -38.04
CA LEU A 38 17.32 -3.55 -38.91
C LEU A 38 18.59 -2.70 -39.05
N ASN A 39 19.32 -2.46 -37.95
CA ASN A 39 20.60 -1.75 -38.02
C ASN A 39 21.67 -2.52 -38.80
N ALA A 40 21.69 -3.85 -38.69
CA ALA A 40 22.60 -4.68 -39.46
C ALA A 40 22.26 -4.60 -40.96
N ASP A 41 20.98 -4.67 -41.32
CA ASP A 41 20.50 -4.54 -42.70
C ASP A 41 20.79 -3.16 -43.28
N ILE A 42 20.59 -2.09 -42.51
CA ILE A 42 20.94 -0.73 -42.91
C ILE A 42 22.45 -0.62 -43.13
N ARG A 43 23.28 -1.15 -42.22
CA ARG A 43 24.74 -1.16 -42.37
C ARG A 43 25.19 -1.96 -43.58
N GLN A 44 24.60 -3.12 -43.82
CA GLN A 44 24.89 -3.95 -44.98
C GLN A 44 24.50 -3.23 -46.27
N SER A 45 23.32 -2.61 -46.29
CA SER A 45 22.85 -1.81 -47.44
C SER A 45 23.77 -0.62 -47.69
N LEU A 46 24.22 0.07 -46.64
CA LEU A 46 25.21 1.15 -46.74
C LEU A 46 26.58 0.65 -47.20
N GLN A 47 27.01 -0.54 -46.77
CA GLN A 47 28.26 -1.16 -47.21
C GLN A 47 28.21 -1.54 -48.68
N LEU A 48 27.10 -2.14 -49.14
CA LEU A 48 26.91 -2.45 -50.57
C LEU A 48 26.91 -1.17 -51.40
N LEU A 49 26.21 -0.13 -50.95
CA LEU A 49 26.19 1.17 -51.61
C LEU A 49 27.58 1.83 -51.63
N ALA A 50 28.36 1.71 -50.55
CA ALA A 50 29.74 2.18 -50.49
C ALA A 50 30.68 1.33 -51.37
N GLN A 51 30.37 0.07 -51.60
CA GLN A 51 31.13 -0.83 -52.48
C GLN A 51 30.88 -0.47 -53.96
N ASP A 52 29.64 -0.13 -54.31
CA ASP A 52 29.26 0.30 -55.65
C ASP A 52 29.74 1.74 -55.97
N HIS A 53 29.89 2.58 -54.94
CA HIS A 53 30.30 3.99 -55.06
C HIS A 53 31.37 4.40 -54.03
N PRO A 54 32.61 3.91 -54.16
CA PRO A 54 33.68 4.13 -53.17
C PRO A 54 34.09 5.61 -53.00
N ASP A 55 33.87 6.44 -54.03
CA ASP A 55 34.23 7.86 -54.02
C ASP A 55 33.21 8.75 -53.29
N VAL A 56 32.02 8.23 -52.99
CA VAL A 56 30.90 9.00 -52.38
C VAL A 56 30.72 8.68 -50.90
N LEU A 57 31.04 7.45 -50.47
CA LEU A 57 30.86 6.99 -49.10
C LEU A 57 32.15 6.36 -48.55
N SER A 58 33.03 7.21 -48.02
CA SER A 58 34.17 6.75 -47.21
C SER A 58 33.67 6.37 -45.81
N ILE A 59 33.16 5.14 -45.66
CA ILE A 59 32.88 4.60 -44.32
C ILE A 59 34.23 4.19 -43.73
N ASP A 60 34.85 5.10 -42.98
CA ASP A 60 36.09 4.82 -42.25
C ASP A 60 35.86 3.62 -41.34
N ARG A 61 36.55 2.52 -41.62
CA ARG A 61 36.38 1.22 -40.95
C ARG A 61 36.81 1.23 -39.48
N GLU A 62 37.35 2.34 -38.98
CA GLU A 62 38.10 2.38 -37.71
C GLU A 62 37.54 3.32 -36.64
N GLN A 63 36.47 4.10 -36.89
CA GLN A 63 35.90 4.97 -35.84
C GLN A 63 34.39 4.80 -35.65
N PRO A 64 33.95 4.25 -34.50
CA PRO A 64 32.54 4.24 -34.15
C PRO A 64 32.17 5.63 -33.60
N GLY A 65 31.49 6.47 -34.40
CA GLY A 65 30.83 7.65 -33.84
C GLY A 65 30.63 8.87 -34.73
N THR A 66 31.27 8.97 -35.90
CA THR A 66 31.15 10.19 -36.72
C THR A 66 30.23 9.96 -37.90
N ILE A 67 28.95 10.15 -37.64
CA ILE A 67 27.85 10.05 -38.61
C ILE A 67 27.88 11.31 -39.45
N VAL A 68 28.25 11.16 -40.73
CA VAL A 68 27.88 12.02 -41.89
C VAL A 68 27.76 13.52 -41.57
N ASP A 69 28.72 14.31 -42.05
CA ASP A 69 28.65 15.77 -41.95
C ASP A 69 27.54 16.35 -42.87
N PHE A 70 26.34 16.50 -42.31
CA PHE A 70 25.15 16.98 -43.01
C PHE A 70 25.27 18.43 -43.51
N GLU A 71 26.21 19.22 -42.99
CA GLU A 71 26.44 20.59 -43.48
C GLU A 71 27.06 20.59 -44.89
N GLN A 72 27.86 19.57 -45.21
CA GLN A 72 28.56 19.45 -46.50
C GLN A 72 27.77 18.69 -47.56
N LEU A 73 26.74 17.92 -47.16
CA LEU A 73 25.94 17.09 -48.05
C LEU A 73 25.25 17.92 -49.16
N GLY A 74 24.75 19.11 -48.83
CA GLY A 74 24.10 19.98 -49.82
C GLY A 74 25.05 20.59 -50.86
N ALA A 75 26.35 20.71 -50.55
CA ALA A 75 27.38 21.09 -51.52
C ALA A 75 27.74 19.89 -52.41
N ARG A 76 27.91 18.70 -51.81
CA ARG A 76 28.21 17.47 -52.54
C ARG A 76 27.10 17.03 -53.49
N ILE A 77 25.83 17.19 -53.12
CA ILE A 77 24.69 16.93 -54.03
C ILE A 77 24.74 17.84 -55.26
N ARG A 78 25.18 19.10 -55.11
CA ARG A 78 25.33 20.03 -56.25
C ARG A 78 26.48 19.61 -57.16
N GLU A 79 27.64 19.30 -56.60
CA GLU A 79 28.78 18.78 -57.38
C GLU A 79 28.40 17.48 -58.12
N PHE A 80 27.64 16.59 -57.48
CA PHE A 80 27.18 15.34 -58.10
C PHE A 80 26.22 15.60 -59.26
N ASN A 81 25.32 16.58 -59.14
CA ASN A 81 24.44 16.99 -60.24
C ASN A 81 25.22 17.60 -61.42
N ASP A 82 26.30 18.33 -61.16
CA ASP A 82 27.16 18.87 -62.21
C ASP A 82 27.90 17.75 -62.95
N ILE A 83 28.38 16.73 -62.21
CA ILE A 83 29.00 15.54 -62.78
C ILE A 83 27.99 14.73 -63.59
N ILE A 84 26.77 14.49 -63.10
CA ILE A 84 25.71 13.80 -63.84
C ILE A 84 25.38 14.55 -65.13
N SER A 85 25.29 15.88 -65.06
CA SER A 85 25.00 16.70 -66.24
C SER A 85 26.12 16.61 -67.27
N SER A 86 27.37 16.58 -66.83
CA SER A 86 28.55 16.39 -67.69
C SER A 86 28.60 14.97 -68.29
N LEU A 87 28.26 13.95 -67.49
CA LEU A 87 28.20 12.56 -67.94
C LEU A 87 27.09 12.35 -68.97
N ARG A 88 25.94 13.02 -68.78
CA ARG A 88 24.83 13.01 -69.73
C ARG A 88 25.22 13.64 -71.06
N MET A 89 25.93 14.77 -71.04
CA MET A 89 26.48 15.39 -72.26
C MET A 89 27.48 14.47 -72.96
N LEU A 90 28.40 13.86 -72.22
CA LEU A 90 29.38 12.92 -72.77
C LEU A 90 28.70 11.69 -73.39
N TYR A 91 27.66 11.15 -72.73
CA TYR A 91 26.88 10.03 -73.25
C TYR A 91 26.15 10.39 -74.55
N LEU A 92 25.54 11.57 -74.61
CA LEU A 92 24.92 12.10 -75.83
C LEU A 92 25.94 12.27 -76.97
N GLU A 93 27.13 12.77 -76.66
CA GLU A 93 28.22 12.86 -77.63
C GLU A 93 28.68 11.47 -78.10
N GLN A 94 28.82 10.52 -77.19
CA GLN A 94 29.18 9.14 -77.51
C GLN A 94 28.10 8.44 -78.35
N GLU A 95 26.82 8.60 -78.02
CA GLU A 95 25.69 8.05 -78.79
C GLU A 95 25.60 8.69 -80.18
N SER A 96 25.88 10.00 -80.29
CA SER A 96 25.98 10.67 -81.58
C SER A 96 27.14 10.14 -82.43
N LEU A 97 28.27 9.84 -81.79
CA LEU A 97 29.45 9.29 -82.44
C LEU A 97 29.26 7.83 -82.81
N ASP A 98 28.61 7.03 -81.96
CA ASP A 98 28.28 5.63 -82.23
C ASP A 98 27.25 5.53 -83.36
N ASN A 99 26.22 6.38 -83.38
CA ASN A 99 25.32 6.50 -84.52
C ASN A 99 26.08 6.88 -85.79
N PHE A 100 26.96 7.87 -85.72
CA PHE A 100 27.80 8.24 -86.86
C PHE A 100 28.65 7.05 -87.36
N LEU A 101 29.30 6.30 -86.47
CA LEU A 101 30.11 5.13 -86.84
C LEU A 101 29.26 3.97 -87.36
N ARG A 102 28.10 3.71 -86.78
CA ARG A 102 27.19 2.63 -87.19
C ARG A 102 26.66 2.85 -88.61
N TYR A 103 26.34 4.09 -89.00
CA TYR A 103 25.93 4.40 -90.37
C TYR A 103 27.10 4.49 -91.37
N THR A 104 28.31 4.78 -90.90
CA THR A 104 29.46 4.99 -91.80
C THR A 104 30.33 3.73 -91.98
N ILE A 105 30.35 2.82 -90.99
CA ILE A 105 31.24 1.64 -90.96
C ILE A 105 30.47 0.33 -91.18
N SER A 106 29.19 0.23 -90.82
CA SER A 106 28.43 -1.03 -90.95
C SER A 106 27.93 -1.35 -92.36
N SER A 107 28.26 -0.54 -93.39
CA SER A 107 27.94 -0.83 -94.80
C SER A 107 28.83 -1.91 -95.44
N GLY A 108 29.59 -2.67 -94.65
CA GLY A 108 30.44 -3.77 -95.10
C GLY A 108 29.91 -5.15 -94.68
N SER A 109 29.07 -5.75 -95.52
CA SER A 109 28.90 -7.21 -95.68
C SER A 109 28.34 -8.05 -94.51
N ARG A 110 27.02 -8.28 -94.49
CA ARG A 110 26.41 -9.62 -94.26
C ARG A 110 24.89 -9.59 -94.50
N GLU A 111 24.47 -10.13 -95.63
CA GLU A 111 23.06 -10.39 -95.94
C GLU A 111 22.59 -11.63 -95.16
N LEU A 112 21.88 -11.41 -94.06
CA LEU A 112 20.81 -12.31 -93.61
C LEU A 112 19.61 -12.11 -94.56
N PRO A 113 18.77 -13.13 -94.82
CA PRO A 113 17.53 -12.96 -95.58
C PRO A 113 16.47 -12.30 -94.67
N VAL A 114 16.81 -11.14 -94.13
CA VAL A 114 15.92 -10.12 -93.61
C VAL A 114 16.36 -8.89 -94.36
N THR A 115 15.76 -8.70 -95.54
CA THR A 115 16.25 -7.74 -96.54
C THR A 115 15.99 -6.28 -96.16
N SER A 116 15.34 -6.01 -95.02
CA SER A 116 15.14 -4.67 -94.49
C SER A 116 14.79 -4.73 -93.00
N VAL A 117 15.19 -3.70 -92.25
CA VAL A 117 14.65 -3.38 -90.90
C VAL A 117 13.13 -3.14 -90.96
N ASP A 118 12.60 -2.91 -92.17
CA ASP A 118 11.18 -2.71 -92.47
C ASP A 118 10.45 -4.01 -92.92
N ASP A 119 10.99 -5.20 -92.63
CA ASP A 119 10.27 -6.46 -92.96
C ASP A 119 8.96 -6.53 -92.13
N PRO A 120 7.78 -6.53 -92.77
CA PRO A 120 6.51 -6.41 -92.06
C PRO A 120 6.25 -7.55 -91.08
N VAL A 121 6.75 -8.76 -91.38
CA VAL A 121 6.59 -9.93 -90.48
C VAL A 121 7.45 -9.78 -89.23
N LEU A 122 8.62 -9.17 -89.35
CA LEU A 122 9.53 -8.93 -88.23
C LEU A 122 9.00 -7.80 -87.34
N LEU A 123 8.49 -6.72 -87.94
CA LEU A 123 7.85 -5.60 -87.24
C LEU A 123 6.57 -6.03 -86.50
N GLU A 124 5.75 -6.89 -87.09
CA GLU A 124 4.56 -7.46 -86.42
C GLU A 124 4.96 -8.32 -85.22
N LEU A 125 5.99 -9.15 -85.35
CA LEU A 125 6.47 -10.00 -84.26
C LEU A 125 7.13 -9.17 -83.14
N GLU A 126 7.92 -8.15 -83.48
CA GLU A 126 8.50 -7.22 -82.49
C GLU A 126 7.41 -6.45 -81.74
N GLN A 127 6.35 -6.01 -82.44
CA GLN A 127 5.19 -5.39 -81.79
C GLN A 127 4.44 -6.36 -80.90
N GLU A 128 4.25 -7.61 -81.31
CA GLU A 128 3.57 -8.63 -80.51
C GLU A 128 4.37 -8.98 -79.24
N VAL A 129 5.69 -9.14 -79.37
CA VAL A 129 6.59 -9.39 -78.23
C VAL A 129 6.60 -8.18 -77.29
N GLN A 130 6.72 -6.96 -77.81
CA GLN A 130 6.66 -5.74 -76.98
C GLN A 130 5.32 -5.63 -76.24
N GLN A 131 4.19 -5.91 -76.91
CA GLN A 131 2.88 -5.85 -76.26
C GLN A 131 2.72 -6.93 -75.18
N LEU A 132 3.22 -8.16 -75.42
CA LEU A 132 3.19 -9.24 -74.45
C LEU A 132 4.12 -8.97 -73.26
N GLU A 133 5.34 -8.49 -73.50
CA GLU A 133 6.28 -8.12 -72.46
C GLU A 133 5.74 -6.97 -71.62
N GLN A 134 5.24 -5.92 -72.26
CA GLN A 134 4.69 -4.77 -71.56
C GLN A 134 3.43 -5.16 -70.77
N GLY A 135 2.54 -5.97 -71.34
CA GLY A 135 1.37 -6.48 -70.63
C GLY A 135 1.72 -7.37 -69.43
N THR A 136 2.76 -8.21 -69.56
CA THR A 136 3.23 -9.08 -68.48
C THR A 136 3.91 -8.28 -67.37
N VAL A 137 4.77 -7.32 -67.74
CA VAL A 137 5.45 -6.43 -66.78
C VAL A 137 4.43 -5.58 -66.02
N GLU A 138 3.44 -5.00 -66.70
CA GLU A 138 2.39 -4.22 -66.05
C GLU A 138 1.51 -5.08 -65.13
N ALA A 139 1.23 -6.33 -65.50
CA ALA A 139 0.49 -7.26 -64.65
C ALA A 139 1.30 -7.59 -63.38
N SER A 140 2.58 -7.96 -63.52
CA SER A 140 3.45 -8.25 -62.38
C SER A 140 3.70 -7.02 -61.49
N GLN A 141 3.82 -5.82 -62.06
CA GLN A 141 3.93 -4.58 -61.29
C GLN A 141 2.65 -4.30 -60.47
N ARG A 142 1.47 -4.57 -61.05
CA ARG A 142 0.20 -4.44 -60.32
C ARG A 142 0.08 -5.46 -59.18
N GLU A 143 0.49 -6.71 -59.42
CA GLU A 143 0.52 -7.73 -58.37
C GLU A 143 1.51 -7.37 -57.25
N LEU A 144 2.71 -6.90 -57.60
CA LEU A 144 3.69 -6.44 -56.61
C LEU A 144 3.18 -5.24 -55.80
N ALA A 145 2.51 -4.29 -56.45
CA ALA A 145 1.88 -3.17 -55.75
C ALA A 145 0.80 -3.65 -54.78
N ALA A 146 -0.07 -4.58 -55.21
CA ALA A 146 -1.11 -5.14 -54.35
C ALA A 146 -0.53 -5.90 -53.14
N ILE A 147 0.50 -6.73 -53.35
CA ILE A 147 1.19 -7.45 -52.28
C ILE A 147 1.87 -6.47 -51.32
N LYS A 148 2.52 -5.42 -51.84
CA LYS A 148 3.16 -4.38 -51.01
C LYS A 148 2.13 -3.68 -50.13
N ASP A 149 0.98 -3.32 -50.70
CA ASP A 149 -0.10 -2.68 -49.97
C ASP A 149 -0.65 -3.63 -48.89
N GLU A 150 -0.82 -4.92 -49.20
CA GLU A 150 -1.23 -5.94 -48.23
C GLU A 150 -0.21 -6.10 -47.09
N ILE A 151 1.09 -6.17 -47.39
CA ILE A 151 2.16 -6.24 -46.38
C ILE A 151 2.13 -5.00 -45.49
N SER A 152 1.95 -3.81 -46.07
CA SER A 152 1.87 -2.56 -45.31
C SER A 152 0.63 -2.52 -44.39
N ALA A 153 -0.51 -3.01 -44.88
CA ALA A 153 -1.73 -3.11 -44.10
C ALA A 153 -1.59 -4.14 -42.96
N GLN A 154 -0.98 -5.30 -43.22
CA GLN A 154 -0.68 -6.28 -42.18
C GLN A 154 0.33 -5.74 -41.16
N GLY A 155 1.36 -5.02 -41.60
CA GLY A 155 2.36 -4.41 -40.73
C GLY A 155 1.76 -3.38 -39.78
N THR A 156 0.87 -2.50 -40.27
CA THR A 156 0.16 -1.53 -39.42
C THR A 156 -0.79 -2.22 -38.44
N ARG A 157 -1.45 -3.30 -38.85
CA ARG A 157 -2.29 -4.12 -37.95
C ARG A 157 -1.47 -4.78 -36.85
N LEU A 158 -0.36 -5.44 -37.20
CA LEU A 158 0.54 -6.06 -36.22
C LEU A 158 1.10 -5.03 -35.23
N PHE A 159 1.43 -3.82 -35.70
CA PHE A 159 1.87 -2.74 -34.83
C PHE A 159 0.76 -2.29 -33.87
N SER A 160 -0.47 -2.15 -34.37
CA SER A 160 -1.63 -1.85 -33.51
C SER A 160 -1.85 -2.95 -32.47
N ASP A 161 -1.81 -4.22 -32.89
CA ASP A 161 -1.99 -5.36 -32.00
C ASP A 161 -0.89 -5.39 -30.92
N ASP A 162 0.37 -5.13 -31.26
CA ASP A 162 1.47 -5.04 -30.29
C ASP A 162 1.27 -3.90 -29.28
N CYS A 163 0.81 -2.72 -29.72
CA CYS A 163 0.45 -1.63 -28.83
C CYS A 163 -0.66 -2.04 -27.85
N THR A 164 -1.69 -2.75 -28.33
CA THR A 164 -2.78 -3.23 -27.47
C THR A 164 -2.31 -4.29 -26.47
N ILE A 165 -1.40 -5.19 -26.87
CA ILE A 165 -0.82 -6.19 -25.97
C ILE A 165 -0.03 -5.50 -24.86
N LYS A 166 0.80 -4.51 -25.21
CA LYS A 166 1.57 -3.73 -24.24
C LYS A 166 0.68 -2.99 -23.25
N GLU A 167 -0.37 -2.33 -23.74
CA GLU A 167 -1.36 -1.66 -22.90
C GLU A 167 -2.05 -2.64 -21.95
N LEU A 168 -2.49 -3.80 -22.44
CA LEU A 168 -3.09 -4.86 -21.64
C LEU A 168 -2.12 -5.42 -20.58
N CYS A 169 -0.83 -5.55 -20.90
CA CYS A 169 0.17 -6.00 -19.92
C CYS A 169 0.33 -4.99 -18.77
N VAL A 170 0.33 -3.69 -19.08
CA VAL A 170 0.40 -2.63 -18.07
C VAL A 170 -0.86 -2.65 -17.20
N GLN A 171 -2.05 -2.66 -17.80
CA GLN A 171 -3.32 -2.73 -17.07
C GLN A 171 -3.43 -4.00 -16.22
N THR A 172 -2.95 -5.14 -16.73
CA THR A 172 -2.90 -6.39 -15.96
C THR A 172 -1.94 -6.27 -14.79
N GLY A 173 -0.81 -5.58 -14.95
CA GLY A 173 0.11 -5.28 -13.85
C GLY A 173 -0.56 -4.45 -12.75
N GLU A 174 -1.22 -3.36 -13.13
CA GLU A 174 -1.93 -2.47 -12.18
C GLU A 174 -3.02 -3.23 -11.41
N THR A 175 -3.84 -4.03 -12.10
CA THR A 175 -4.91 -4.82 -11.45
C THR A 175 -4.36 -5.91 -10.53
N ILE A 176 -3.19 -6.49 -10.83
CA ILE A 176 -2.49 -7.43 -9.96
C ILE A 176 -2.03 -6.74 -8.67
N GLU A 177 -1.48 -5.52 -8.79
CA GLU A 177 -1.06 -4.71 -7.64
C GLU A 177 -2.25 -4.35 -6.74
N GLU A 178 -3.38 -3.95 -7.33
CA GLU A 178 -4.63 -3.70 -6.60
C GLU A 178 -5.12 -4.96 -5.85
N CYS A 179 -5.10 -6.12 -6.50
CA CYS A 179 -5.49 -7.37 -5.87
C CYS A 179 -4.54 -7.78 -4.74
N GLN A 180 -3.23 -7.50 -4.86
CA GLN A 180 -2.27 -7.72 -3.77
C GLN A 180 -2.58 -6.82 -2.57
N ALA A 181 -2.84 -5.53 -2.79
CA ALA A 181 -3.22 -4.60 -1.73
C ALA A 181 -4.50 -5.04 -0.99
N LEU A 182 -5.52 -5.50 -1.73
CA LEU A 182 -6.74 -6.03 -1.13
C LEU A 182 -6.51 -7.31 -0.30
N LEU A 183 -5.59 -8.18 -0.73
CA LEU A 183 -5.23 -9.37 0.04
C LEU A 183 -4.50 -9.02 1.34
N ASP A 184 -3.64 -8.00 1.31
CA ASP A 184 -2.95 -7.50 2.50
C ASP A 184 -3.94 -6.87 3.49
N GLU A 185 -4.91 -6.09 3.00
CA GLU A 185 -6.00 -5.54 3.83
C GLU A 185 -6.84 -6.66 4.47
N ILE A 186 -7.17 -7.72 3.73
CA ILE A 186 -7.90 -8.87 4.28
C ILE A 186 -7.10 -9.53 5.41
N ASP A 187 -5.79 -9.70 5.25
CA ASP A 187 -4.94 -10.30 6.28
C ASP A 187 -4.85 -9.41 7.53
N GLU A 188 -4.72 -8.09 7.37
CA GLU A 188 -4.75 -7.14 8.49
C GLU A 188 -6.09 -7.19 9.25
N VAL A 189 -7.21 -7.24 8.53
CA VAL A 189 -8.54 -7.38 9.13
C VAL A 189 -8.68 -8.72 9.86
N GLN A 190 -8.14 -9.81 9.31
CA GLN A 190 -8.14 -11.10 9.98
C GLN A 190 -7.28 -11.09 11.25
N GLU A 191 -6.12 -10.43 11.23
CA GLU A 191 -5.22 -10.37 12.37
C GLU A 191 -5.77 -9.48 13.49
N THR A 192 -6.31 -8.31 13.16
CA THR A 192 -7.02 -7.45 14.13
C THR A 192 -8.24 -8.13 14.72
N ARG A 193 -8.98 -8.91 13.92
CA ARG A 193 -10.08 -9.73 14.41
C ARG A 193 -9.60 -10.82 15.37
N ARG A 194 -8.55 -11.57 15.03
CA ARG A 194 -7.97 -12.59 15.93
C ARG A 194 -7.47 -11.97 17.23
N ALA A 195 -6.81 -10.81 17.16
CA ALA A 195 -6.33 -10.08 18.33
C ALA A 195 -7.48 -9.59 19.22
N SER A 196 -8.56 -9.07 18.64
CA SER A 196 -9.75 -8.64 19.40
C SER A 196 -10.49 -9.84 20.01
N GLU A 197 -10.63 -10.95 19.29
CA GLU A 197 -11.21 -12.20 19.82
C GLU A 197 -10.34 -12.77 20.97
N ALA A 198 -9.01 -12.70 20.87
CA ALA A 198 -8.10 -13.13 21.93
C ALA A 198 -8.23 -12.25 23.19
N ARG A 199 -8.24 -10.92 23.02
CA ARG A 199 -8.49 -9.97 24.13
C ARG A 199 -9.85 -10.21 24.77
N GLN A 200 -10.90 -10.40 23.97
CA GLN A 200 -12.23 -10.67 24.51
C GLN A 200 -12.32 -11.99 25.28
N ARG A 201 -11.57 -13.03 24.87
CA ARG A 201 -11.47 -14.28 25.63
C ARG A 201 -10.74 -14.07 26.96
N GLN A 202 -9.62 -13.35 26.93
CA GLN A 202 -8.85 -13.03 28.12
C GLN A 202 -9.68 -12.19 29.11
N ASP A 203 -10.37 -11.16 28.64
CA ASP A 203 -11.24 -10.31 29.46
C ASP A 203 -12.38 -11.12 30.10
N ARG A 204 -12.95 -12.09 29.37
CA ARG A 204 -13.96 -13.01 29.92
C ARG A 204 -13.38 -13.92 30.99
N GLU A 205 -12.20 -14.48 30.77
CA GLU A 205 -11.51 -15.30 31.77
C GLU A 205 -11.16 -14.49 33.02
N GLU A 206 -10.67 -13.26 32.86
CA GLU A 206 -10.39 -12.33 33.95
C GLU A 206 -11.68 -11.93 34.71
N THR A 207 -12.78 -11.70 33.99
CA THR A 207 -14.07 -11.41 34.61
C THR A 207 -14.59 -12.60 35.41
N VAL A 208 -14.47 -13.82 34.87
CA VAL A 208 -14.90 -15.05 35.56
C VAL A 208 -14.06 -15.30 36.80
N THR A 209 -12.73 -15.14 36.72
CA THR A 209 -11.84 -15.31 37.88
C THR A 209 -12.12 -14.27 38.97
N LYS A 210 -12.25 -12.98 38.62
CA LYS A 210 -12.66 -11.93 39.57
C LYS A 210 -14.02 -12.23 40.22
N THR A 211 -14.99 -12.70 39.43
CA THR A 211 -16.32 -13.06 39.95
C THR A 211 -16.24 -14.25 40.91
N TYR A 212 -15.38 -15.24 40.60
CA TYR A 212 -15.14 -16.39 41.47
C TYR A 212 -14.48 -15.99 42.80
N GLU A 213 -13.48 -15.11 42.77
CA GLU A 213 -12.84 -14.57 43.97
C GLU A 213 -13.86 -13.83 44.86
N VAL A 214 -14.67 -12.95 44.27
CA VAL A 214 -15.74 -12.25 44.99
C VAL A 214 -16.75 -13.24 45.58
N TRP A 215 -17.17 -14.25 44.82
CA TRP A 215 -18.07 -15.29 45.33
C TRP A 215 -17.46 -16.06 46.51
N GLN A 216 -16.17 -16.39 46.44
CA GLN A 216 -15.47 -17.08 47.50
C GLN A 216 -15.42 -16.24 48.78
N ASP A 217 -15.17 -14.93 48.66
CA ASP A 217 -15.16 -14.03 49.80
C ASP A 217 -16.55 -13.83 50.40
N VAL A 218 -17.59 -13.73 49.56
CA VAL A 218 -18.99 -13.73 50.02
C VAL A 218 -19.30 -15.02 50.77
N SER A 219 -18.85 -16.18 50.28
CA SER A 219 -19.03 -17.46 50.96
C SER A 219 -18.36 -17.48 52.34
N LYS A 220 -17.12 -16.99 52.46
CA LYS A 220 -16.42 -16.87 53.75
C LYS A 220 -17.15 -15.92 54.71
N LEU A 221 -17.65 -14.80 54.20
CA LEU A 221 -18.44 -13.85 54.99
C LEU A 221 -19.75 -14.48 55.47
N GLN A 222 -20.39 -15.30 54.63
CA GLN A 222 -21.61 -16.02 54.99
C GLN A 222 -21.34 -17.09 56.08
N GLU A 223 -20.24 -17.84 55.98
CA GLU A 223 -19.80 -18.75 57.04
C GLU A 223 -19.54 -18.02 58.36
N ARG A 224 -18.87 -16.86 58.29
CA ARG A 224 -18.62 -16.02 59.47
C ARG A 224 -19.90 -15.45 60.06
N SER A 225 -20.86 -15.05 59.23
CA SER A 225 -22.18 -14.61 59.69
C SER A 225 -22.92 -15.73 60.40
N ALA A 226 -22.92 -16.95 59.84
CA ALA A 226 -23.55 -18.10 60.48
C ALA A 226 -22.89 -18.46 61.83
N ALA A 227 -21.56 -18.35 61.93
CA ALA A 227 -20.84 -18.51 63.19
C ALA A 227 -21.25 -17.43 64.22
N LEU A 228 -21.33 -16.17 63.80
CA LEU A 228 -21.79 -15.08 64.66
C LEU A 228 -23.25 -15.25 65.11
N ASP A 229 -24.14 -15.73 64.24
CA ASP A 229 -25.53 -16.02 64.61
C ASP A 229 -25.60 -17.14 65.65
N SER A 230 -24.76 -18.17 65.52
CA SER A 230 -24.61 -19.22 66.53
C SER A 230 -24.08 -18.64 67.86
N ASP A 231 -23.09 -17.76 67.82
CA ASP A 231 -22.55 -17.10 69.01
C ASP A 231 -23.63 -16.23 69.68
N ILE A 232 -24.40 -15.46 68.90
CA ILE A 232 -25.53 -14.67 69.39
C ILE A 232 -26.57 -15.58 70.04
N ALA A 233 -26.93 -16.70 69.41
CA ALA A 233 -27.86 -17.67 69.97
C ALA A 233 -27.33 -18.25 71.30
N SER A 234 -26.02 -18.53 71.39
CA SER A 234 -25.38 -19.01 72.61
C SER A 234 -25.39 -17.96 73.73
N VAL A 235 -25.12 -16.69 73.40
CA VAL A 235 -25.17 -15.57 74.34
C VAL A 235 -26.61 -15.32 74.78
N GLN A 236 -27.57 -15.39 73.88
CA GLN A 236 -29.00 -15.29 74.20
C GLN A 236 -29.49 -16.45 75.08
N ALA A 237 -29.00 -17.68 74.88
CA ALA A 237 -29.27 -18.82 75.75
C ALA A 237 -28.59 -18.70 77.12
N THR A 238 -27.42 -18.06 77.19
CA THR A 238 -26.71 -17.77 78.44
C THR A 238 -27.42 -16.65 79.22
N LEU A 239 -27.85 -15.59 78.53
CA LEU A 239 -28.75 -14.56 79.08
C LEU A 239 -30.07 -15.21 79.53
N SER A 240 -30.55 -16.16 78.71
CA SER A 240 -31.58 -17.19 78.91
C SER A 240 -31.67 -17.87 80.26
N SER A 241 -30.50 -18.16 80.82
CA SER A 241 -30.31 -19.02 81.98
C SER A 241 -29.90 -18.23 83.23
N LEU A 242 -29.59 -16.94 83.09
CA LEU A 242 -29.28 -16.05 84.21
C LEU A 242 -30.54 -15.62 85.00
N PRO A 243 -30.47 -15.51 86.34
CA PRO A 243 -31.57 -15.04 87.18
C PRO A 243 -31.98 -13.58 86.86
N PRO A 244 -33.26 -13.19 87.07
CA PRO A 244 -33.81 -11.91 86.61
C PRO A 244 -33.13 -10.66 87.20
N ALA A 245 -32.50 -10.76 88.37
CA ALA A 245 -31.73 -9.67 88.98
C ALA A 245 -30.39 -9.40 88.28
N GLN A 246 -29.76 -10.42 87.66
CA GLN A 246 -28.51 -10.28 86.92
C GLN A 246 -28.72 -9.86 85.47
N ARG A 247 -29.86 -10.24 84.85
CA ARG A 247 -30.23 -9.78 83.49
C ARG A 247 -30.37 -8.27 83.38
N LYS A 248 -31.09 -7.63 84.31
CA LYS A 248 -31.26 -6.16 84.30
C LYS A 248 -29.94 -5.42 84.50
N ASN A 249 -29.01 -5.98 85.27
CA ASN A 249 -27.67 -5.40 85.46
C ASN A 249 -26.77 -5.60 84.24
N ALA A 250 -26.83 -6.76 83.56
CA ALA A 250 -26.06 -7.01 82.35
C ALA A 250 -26.56 -6.19 81.14
N GLU A 251 -27.89 -6.06 80.98
CA GLU A 251 -28.50 -5.24 79.92
C GLU A 251 -28.27 -3.74 80.14
N SER A 252 -28.37 -3.26 81.39
CA SER A 252 -28.08 -1.85 81.71
C SER A 252 -26.58 -1.53 81.56
N ALA A 253 -25.69 -2.42 81.99
CA ALA A 253 -24.24 -2.27 81.80
C ALA A 253 -23.86 -2.23 80.31
N GLY A 254 -24.47 -3.08 79.48
CA GLY A 254 -24.30 -3.08 78.03
C GLY A 254 -24.75 -1.77 77.38
N ARG A 255 -25.92 -1.25 77.77
CA ARG A 255 -26.44 0.04 77.28
C ARG A 255 -25.57 1.23 77.70
N THR A 256 -25.14 1.29 78.96
CA THR A 256 -24.20 2.33 79.40
C THR A 256 -22.87 2.26 78.68
N ARG A 257 -22.38 1.08 78.30
CA ARG A 257 -21.12 0.95 77.53
C ARG A 257 -21.27 1.47 76.10
N THR A 258 -22.42 1.24 75.46
CA THR A 258 -22.69 1.80 74.12
C THR A 258 -22.90 3.32 74.16
N GLU A 259 -23.58 3.82 75.18
CA GLU A 259 -23.83 5.27 75.36
C GLU A 259 -22.56 6.04 75.75
N THR A 260 -21.69 5.44 76.57
CA THR A 260 -20.38 6.04 76.90
C THR A 260 -19.43 6.04 75.71
N MET A 261 -19.46 4.99 74.87
CA MET A 261 -18.65 4.94 73.66
C MET A 261 -19.10 5.99 72.62
N SER A 262 -20.41 6.18 72.42
CA SER A 262 -20.92 7.22 71.51
C SER A 262 -20.66 8.63 72.03
N ALA A 263 -20.76 8.86 73.34
CA ALA A 263 -20.40 10.13 73.97
C ALA A 263 -18.89 10.43 73.85
N LEU A 264 -18.03 9.40 73.96
CA LEU A 264 -16.59 9.52 73.72
C LEU A 264 -16.29 9.86 72.27
N GLN A 265 -16.98 9.23 71.33
CA GLN A 265 -16.83 9.52 69.89
C GLN A 265 -17.20 10.99 69.59
N GLN A 266 -18.34 11.47 70.07
CA GLN A 266 -18.74 12.88 69.91
C GLN A 266 -17.78 13.86 70.59
N PHE A 267 -17.20 13.50 71.74
CA PHE A 267 -16.21 14.33 72.42
C PHE A 267 -14.89 14.42 71.64
N LEU A 268 -14.46 13.31 71.04
CA LEU A 268 -13.24 13.24 70.22
C LEU A 268 -13.43 14.06 68.93
N GLU A 269 -14.58 13.94 68.26
CA GLU A 269 -14.92 14.74 67.09
C GLU A 269 -14.90 16.25 67.42
N LYS A 270 -15.45 16.67 68.56
CA LYS A 270 -15.55 18.11 68.91
C LYS A 270 -14.23 18.76 69.35
N ASN A 271 -13.26 18.02 69.88
CA ASN A 271 -12.05 18.60 70.49
C ASN A 271 -10.73 18.29 69.77
N LEU A 272 -10.69 17.28 68.89
CA LEU A 272 -9.46 16.88 68.19
C LEU A 272 -9.49 17.18 66.69
N LEU A 273 -10.61 17.68 66.16
CA LEU A 273 -10.73 18.14 64.79
C LEU A 273 -10.36 19.63 64.71
N PRO A 274 -9.34 20.02 63.93
CA PRO A 274 -8.99 21.43 63.74
C PRO A 274 -10.06 22.16 62.94
N ASP A 275 -10.39 23.38 63.34
CA ASP A 275 -11.20 24.30 62.54
C ASP A 275 -10.37 24.80 61.34
N PHE A 276 -10.73 24.36 60.14
CA PHE A 276 -10.17 24.88 58.89
C PHE A 276 -11.11 25.92 58.30
N ALA A 277 -10.57 27.02 57.76
CA ALA A 277 -11.37 27.98 57.02
C ALA A 277 -12.03 27.29 55.80
N ASN A 278 -13.34 27.50 55.63
CA ASN A 278 -14.18 26.94 54.56
C ASN A 278 -14.54 25.44 54.65
N VAL A 279 -14.26 24.75 55.76
CA VAL A 279 -14.67 23.35 55.97
C VAL A 279 -15.79 23.25 57.01
N TYR A 280 -16.88 22.56 56.68
CA TYR A 280 -18.01 22.30 57.55
C TYR A 280 -18.27 20.79 57.69
N ASP A 281 -19.02 20.39 58.73
CA ASP A 281 -19.47 19.01 58.98
C ASP A 281 -18.39 17.91 58.89
N LEU A 282 -17.20 18.17 59.47
CA LEU A 282 -16.12 17.19 59.53
C LEU A 282 -16.49 16.05 60.49
N SER A 283 -16.68 14.85 59.94
CA SER A 283 -17.06 13.62 60.64
C SER A 283 -16.07 12.51 60.31
N VAL A 284 -15.73 11.69 61.31
CA VAL A 284 -14.80 10.57 61.17
C VAL A 284 -15.50 9.27 61.55
N ASP A 285 -15.70 8.41 60.56
CA ASP A 285 -16.15 7.04 60.80
C ASP A 285 -14.93 6.15 61.07
N TYR A 286 -14.70 5.84 62.35
CA TYR A 286 -13.59 5.01 62.80
C TYR A 286 -13.72 3.54 62.37
N ALA A 287 -14.93 3.04 62.16
CA ALA A 287 -15.16 1.65 61.76
C ALA A 287 -14.88 1.45 60.26
N LEU A 288 -15.28 2.41 59.43
CA LEU A 288 -15.04 2.40 57.98
C LEU A 288 -13.74 3.11 57.57
N ARG A 289 -13.01 3.71 58.52
CA ARG A 289 -11.82 4.54 58.29
C ARG A 289 -12.05 5.62 57.23
N ARG A 290 -13.21 6.27 57.31
CA ARG A 290 -13.63 7.31 56.38
C ARG A 290 -13.74 8.66 57.06
N VAL A 291 -13.29 9.69 56.35
CA VAL A 291 -13.43 11.08 56.78
C VAL A 291 -14.35 11.77 55.79
N HIS A 292 -15.41 12.37 56.30
CA HIS A 292 -16.41 13.10 55.53
C HIS A 292 -16.38 14.56 55.95
N PHE A 293 -16.37 15.47 54.98
CA PHE A 293 -16.52 16.90 55.25
C PHE A 293 -17.08 17.64 54.04
N THR A 294 -17.61 18.83 54.27
CA THR A 294 -18.06 19.74 53.22
C THR A 294 -17.11 20.92 53.11
N CYS A 295 -16.79 21.33 51.89
CA CYS A 295 -15.93 22.47 51.63
C CYS A 295 -16.54 23.34 50.52
N GLY A 296 -17.00 24.54 50.85
CA GLY A 296 -17.83 25.34 49.93
C GLY A 296 -19.13 24.59 49.59
N ASP A 297 -19.38 24.36 48.30
CA ASP A 297 -20.51 23.54 47.81
C ASP A 297 -20.16 22.03 47.72
N ASN A 298 -18.86 21.67 47.76
CA ASN A 298 -18.41 20.31 47.51
C ASN A 298 -18.50 19.39 48.74
N HIS A 299 -19.15 18.22 48.58
CA HIS A 299 -19.08 17.11 49.53
C HIS A 299 -17.83 16.24 49.31
N VAL A 300 -16.96 16.11 50.30
CA VAL A 300 -15.71 15.35 50.20
C VAL A 300 -15.75 14.11 51.09
N SER A 301 -15.39 12.97 50.53
CA SER A 301 -15.18 11.72 51.26
C SER A 301 -13.79 11.15 51.01
N LEU A 302 -13.06 10.91 52.10
CA LEU A 302 -11.72 10.34 52.10
C LEU A 302 -11.78 8.94 52.71
N THR A 303 -11.12 7.97 52.11
CA THR A 303 -10.98 6.62 52.68
C THR A 303 -9.51 6.35 52.99
N LEU A 304 -9.26 5.84 54.19
CA LEU A 304 -7.91 5.59 54.70
C LEU A 304 -7.59 4.10 54.71
N ASP A 305 -6.33 3.79 54.40
CA ASP A 305 -5.76 2.45 54.45
C ASP A 305 -5.45 2.00 55.90
N GLU A 306 -5.01 0.75 56.09
CA GLU A 306 -4.63 0.17 57.38
C GLU A 306 -3.52 0.92 58.12
N SER A 307 -2.70 1.65 57.38
CA SER A 307 -1.64 2.53 57.87
C SER A 307 -2.10 3.96 58.19
N CYS A 308 -3.42 4.24 58.14
CA CYS A 308 -4.02 5.57 58.19
C CYS A 308 -3.54 6.53 57.08
N ALA A 309 -3.04 5.98 55.97
CA ALA A 309 -2.67 6.74 54.79
C ALA A 309 -3.87 6.94 53.86
N LEU A 310 -3.87 8.06 53.11
CA LEU A 310 -4.92 8.35 52.14
C LEU A 310 -4.92 7.33 50.99
N GLN A 311 -6.01 6.57 50.87
CA GLN A 311 -6.18 5.52 49.84
C GLN A 311 -7.06 6.00 48.69
N THR A 312 -8.21 6.61 48.99
CA THR A 312 -9.12 7.13 47.97
C THR A 312 -9.72 8.47 48.38
N VAL A 313 -9.92 9.32 47.38
CA VAL A 313 -10.57 10.64 47.49
C VAL A 313 -11.75 10.66 46.55
N HIS A 314 -12.93 11.00 47.04
CA HIS A 314 -14.12 11.14 46.22
C HIS A 314 -14.78 12.49 46.50
N ILE A 315 -14.85 13.31 45.44
CA ILE A 315 -15.50 14.63 45.39
C ILE A 315 -16.48 14.54 44.21
N PRO A 316 -17.79 14.39 44.45
CA PRO A 316 -18.78 14.15 43.39
C PRO A 316 -18.92 15.33 42.41
N GLU A 317 -18.66 16.54 42.89
CA GLU A 317 -18.94 17.79 42.17
C GLU A 317 -17.72 18.34 41.41
N ASP A 318 -16.50 17.93 41.78
CA ASP A 318 -15.26 18.31 41.08
C ASP A 318 -14.28 17.13 40.99
N GLU A 319 -14.48 16.33 39.94
CA GLU A 319 -13.63 15.17 39.63
C GLU A 319 -12.20 15.58 39.21
N SER A 320 -12.03 16.81 38.72
CA SER A 320 -10.73 17.36 38.34
C SER A 320 -9.86 17.65 39.56
N LEU A 321 -10.46 18.17 40.63
CA LEU A 321 -9.80 18.38 41.91
C LEU A 321 -9.53 17.05 42.62
N ALA A 322 -10.45 16.08 42.52
CA ALA A 322 -10.23 14.73 43.03
C ALA A 322 -9.01 14.05 42.37
N MET A 323 -8.83 14.19 41.05
CA MET A 323 -7.63 13.67 40.36
C MET A 323 -6.34 14.39 40.80
N LYS A 324 -6.34 15.72 40.90
CA LYS A 324 -5.17 16.48 41.37
C LYS A 324 -4.74 16.11 42.78
N VAL A 325 -5.70 15.88 43.68
CA VAL A 325 -5.42 15.46 45.06
C VAL A 325 -4.88 14.03 45.09
N ARG A 326 -5.42 13.13 44.26
CA ARG A 326 -4.88 11.77 44.11
C ARG A 326 -3.45 11.80 43.58
N GLU A 327 -3.14 12.60 42.58
CA GLU A 327 -1.77 12.68 42.04
C GLU A 327 -0.77 13.28 43.03
N ALA A 328 -1.18 14.30 43.79
CA ALA A 328 -0.27 15.03 44.68
C ALA A 328 -0.11 14.43 46.08
N LEU A 329 -1.13 13.74 46.61
CA LEU A 329 -1.24 13.43 48.05
C LEU A 329 -1.64 11.98 48.36
N LEU A 330 -1.67 11.06 47.39
CA LEU A 330 -1.88 9.63 47.67
C LEU A 330 -0.82 9.11 48.66
N GLY A 331 -1.22 8.30 49.64
CA GLY A 331 -0.29 7.70 50.60
C GLY A 331 0.20 8.66 51.70
N GLN A 332 -0.27 9.92 51.74
CA GLN A 332 0.00 10.81 52.87
C GLN A 332 -0.66 10.28 54.15
N THR A 333 0.12 10.20 55.22
CA THR A 333 -0.35 9.85 56.57
C THR A 333 -0.88 11.05 57.35
N ASN A 334 -0.51 12.28 56.94
CA ASN A 334 -1.02 13.50 57.56
C ASN A 334 -2.29 13.98 56.84
N ILE A 335 -3.43 13.44 57.26
CA ILE A 335 -4.75 13.72 56.66
C ILE A 335 -5.13 15.20 56.80
N TYR A 336 -4.69 15.89 57.85
CA TYR A 336 -4.93 17.32 58.03
C TYR A 336 -4.32 18.17 56.91
N ARG A 337 -3.17 17.75 56.37
CA ARG A 337 -2.55 18.42 55.23
C ARG A 337 -3.35 18.22 53.95
N VAL A 338 -3.98 17.05 53.80
CA VAL A 338 -4.86 16.73 52.67
C VAL A 338 -6.13 17.58 52.74
N ILE A 339 -6.76 17.66 53.91
CA ILE A 339 -7.96 18.50 54.14
C ILE A 339 -7.62 19.97 53.89
N HIS A 340 -6.49 20.47 54.37
CA HIS A 340 -6.06 21.85 54.14
C HIS A 340 -5.77 22.15 52.66
N TYR A 341 -5.17 21.21 51.94
CA TYR A 341 -4.92 21.37 50.51
C TYR A 341 -6.22 21.49 49.72
N ILE A 342 -7.19 20.61 50.02
CA ILE A 342 -8.53 20.66 49.41
C ILE A 342 -9.21 21.99 49.75
N ALA A 343 -9.16 22.43 51.00
CA ALA A 343 -9.77 23.69 51.45
C ALA A 343 -9.15 24.97 50.85
N MET A 344 -7.93 24.90 50.31
CA MET A 344 -7.29 26.04 49.62
C MET A 344 -7.49 26.05 48.10
N HIS A 345 -7.90 24.93 47.51
CA HIS A 345 -8.01 24.76 46.05
C HIS A 345 -9.48 24.64 45.58
N VAL A 346 -10.41 24.57 46.53
CA VAL A 346 -11.85 24.82 46.37
C VAL A 346 -12.10 26.29 46.68
#